data_AF-A0A1L3FEG4-F1
#
_entry.id   AF-A0A1L3FEG4-F1
#
_cell.length_a   1.000
_cell.length_b   1.000
_cell.length_c   1.000
_cell.angle_alpha   90.00
_cell.angle_beta   90.00
_cell.angle_gamma   90.00
#
_symmetry.space_group_name_H-M   'P 1'
#
loop_
_entity.id
_entity.type
_entity.pdbx_description
1 polymer ?
#
loop_
_entity_poly.entity_id
_entity_poly.type
_entity_poly.pdbx_seq_one_letter_code
_entity_poly.pdbx_strand_id
1 'polypeptide(L)' 'MLGKTYLTKQASLLMKFARTTSDSDLSAKLISKAADLKSQADPLPDKDQGPAAPDVSPYKPSGS' A
#
# COMPACT_ATOMS: atom_id res chain seq x y z
N MET A 1 -9.38 -0.20 -7.37
CA MET A 1 -7.90 -0.31 -7.33
C MET A 1 -7.44 0.17 -5.96
N LEU A 2 -6.56 -0.58 -5.29
CA LEU A 2 -5.91 -0.12 -4.06
C LEU A 2 -4.96 1.04 -4.42
N GLY A 3 -4.87 2.06 -3.56
CA GLY A 3 -4.02 3.21 -3.84
C GLY A 3 -2.53 2.94 -3.58
N LYS A 4 -1.69 3.83 -4.11
CA LYS A 4 -0.22 3.76 -4.06
C LYS A 4 0.32 3.64 -2.64
N THR A 5 -0.25 4.38 -1.70
CA THR A 5 0.07 4.45 -0.28
C THR A 5 -0.24 3.14 0.40
N TYR A 6 -1.40 2.54 0.11
CA TYR A 6 -1.71 1.21 0.64
C TYR A 6 -0.69 0.18 0.15
N LEU A 7 -0.43 0.11 -1.16
CA LEU A 7 0.52 -0.83 -1.75
C LEU A 7 1.94 -0.62 -1.21
N THR A 8 2.38 0.63 -1.06
CA THR A 8 3.70 0.99 -0.49
C THR A 8 3.81 0.59 0.98
N LYS A 9 2.76 0.82 1.78
CA LYS A 9 2.69 0.39 3.18
C LYS A 9 2.78 -1.14 3.29
N GLN A 10 2.05 -1.86 2.43
CA GLN A 10 2.07 -3.33 2.41
C GLN A 10 3.45 -3.86 1.99
N ALA A 11 4.07 -3.30 0.95
CA ALA A 11 5.43 -3.67 0.55
C ALA A 11 6.45 -3.45 1.68
N SER A 12 6.35 -2.32 2.39
CA SER A 12 7.20 -2.02 3.54
C SER A 12 6.98 -3.00 4.70
N LEU A 13 5.74 -3.43 4.93
CA LEU A 13 5.40 -4.41 5.95
C LEU A 13 5.96 -5.81 5.61
N LEU A 14 5.81 -6.25 4.37
CA LEU A 14 6.39 -7.51 3.89
C LEU A 14 7.91 -7.53 4.03
N MET A 15 8.58 -6.41 3.73
CA MET A 15 10.03 -6.25 3.96
C MET A 15 10.41 -6.39 5.43
N LYS A 16 9.61 -5.87 6.36
CA LYS A 16 9.85 -6.05 7.80
C LYS A 16 9.75 -7.52 8.19
N PHE A 17 8.69 -8.22 7.76
CA PHE A 17 8.51 -9.63 8.05
C PHE A 17 9.61 -10.51 7.44
N ALA A 18 10.06 -10.19 6.22
CA ALA A 18 11.15 -10.90 5.56
C ALA A 18 12.46 -10.86 6.37
N ARG A 19 12.70 -9.75 7.09
CA ARG A 19 13.90 -9.56 7.92
C ARG A 19 13.79 -10.20 9.31
N THR A 20 12.58 -10.44 9.80
CA THR A 20 12.34 -11.01 11.14
C THR A 20 12.17 -12.52 11.13
N THR A 21 11.83 -13.11 9.98
CA THR A 21 11.73 -14.57 9.86
C THR A 21 13.10 -15.21 9.70
N SER A 22 13.28 -16.41 10.28
CA SER A 22 14.48 -17.25 10.08
C SER A 22 14.31 -18.25 8.93
N ASP A 23 13.11 -18.34 8.35
CA ASP A 23 12.82 -19.16 7.18
C ASP A 23 13.21 -18.41 5.90
N SER A 24 14.27 -18.89 5.23
CA SER A 24 14.83 -18.30 4.02
C SER A 24 13.86 -18.35 2.83
N ASP A 25 13.10 -19.44 2.68
CA ASP A 25 12.10 -19.61 1.62
C ASP A 25 10.94 -18.62 1.80
N LEU A 26 10.47 -18.47 3.04
CA LEU A 26 9.45 -17.50 3.39
C LEU A 26 9.96 -16.07 3.19
N SER A 27 11.19 -15.77 3.62
CA SER A 27 11.82 -14.47 3.42
C SER A 27 11.87 -14.10 1.94
N ALA A 28 12.33 -15.01 1.08
CA ALA A 28 12.38 -14.81 -0.36
C ALA A 28 11.00 -14.54 -0.97
N LYS A 29 9.96 -15.29 -0.55
CA LYS A 29 8.58 -15.07 -1.02
C LYS A 29 8.03 -13.70 -0.60
N LEU A 30 8.30 -13.27 0.63
CA LEU A 30 7.91 -11.95 1.13
C LEU A 30 8.62 -10.82 0.36
N ILE A 31 9.92 -11.00 0.05
CA ILE A 31 10.70 -10.06 -0.75
C ILE A 31 10.13 -9.93 -2.17
N SER A 32 9.89 -11.06 -2.84
CA SER A 32 9.30 -11.09 -4.18
C SER A 32 7.94 -10.44 -4.21
N LYS A 33 7.09 -10.70 -3.20
CA LYS A 33 5.76 -10.07 -3.12
C LYS A 33 5.85 -8.56 -2.84
N ALA A 34 6.79 -8.11 -2.01
CA ALA A 34 7.01 -6.69 -1.78
C ALA A 34 7.45 -5.95 -3.05
N ALA A 35 8.31 -6.57 -3.85
CA ALA A 35 8.75 -6.03 -5.14
C ALA A 35 7.59 -5.91 -6.13
N ASP A 36 6.74 -6.93 -6.22
CA ASP A 36 5.52 -6.92 -7.03
C ASP A 36 4.56 -5.80 -6.62
N LEU A 37 4.31 -5.63 -5.32
CA LEU A 37 3.47 -4.54 -4.82
C LEU A 37 4.05 -3.16 -5.12
N LYS A 38 5.38 -3.00 -5.05
CA LYS A 38 6.05 -1.76 -5.43
C LYS A 38 5.91 -1.47 -6.93
N SER A 39 6.05 -2.51 -7.77
CA SER A 39 5.83 -2.42 -9.22
C SER A 39 4.40 -2.01 -9.56
N GLN A 40 3.41 -2.53 -8.83
CA GLN A 40 2.00 -2.12 -8.97
C GLN A 40 1.75 -0.68 -8.49
N ALA A 41 2.51 -0.20 -7.51
CA ALA A 41 2.37 1.14 -6.95
C ALA A 41 3.05 2.24 -7.80
N ASP A 42 4.17 1.92 -8.46
CA ASP A 42 4.96 2.84 -9.29
C ASP A 42 4.14 3.62 -10.34
N PRO A 43 3.24 2.98 -11.12
CA PRO A 43 2.44 3.69 -12.13
C PRO A 43 1.23 4.45 -11.53
N LEU A 44 0.93 4.30 -10.24
CA LEU A 44 -0.25 4.93 -9.64
C LEU A 44 0.04 6.39 -9.26
N PRO A 45 -0.95 7.29 -9.44
CA PRO A 45 -0.83 8.67 -8.96
C PRO A 45 -0.69 8.69 -7.44
N ASP A 46 0.03 9.68 -6.91
CA ASP A 46 0.29 9.83 -5.47
C ASP A 46 -0.98 10.10 -4.64
N LYS A 47 -2.10 10.39 -5.30
CA LYS A 47 -3.41 10.51 -4.67
C LYS A 47 -4.00 9.13 -4.41
N ASP A 48 -3.80 8.62 -3.19
CA ASP A 48 -4.65 7.58 -2.64
C ASP A 48 -6.06 8.13 -2.44
N GLN A 49 -6.87 8.05 -3.49
CA GLN A 49 -8.31 7.96 -3.32
C GLN A 49 -8.60 6.56 -2.78
N GLY A 50 -8.22 6.30 -1.53
CA GLY A 50 -8.79 5.19 -0.79
C GLY A 50 -10.31 5.32 -0.80
N PRO A 51 -11.07 4.21 -0.79
CA PRO A 51 -12.53 4.30 -0.74
C PRO A 51 -12.90 5.18 0.44
N ALA A 52 -13.53 6.33 0.15
CA ALA A 52 -14.11 7.16 1.19
C ALA A 52 -15.09 6.27 1.95
N ALA A 53 -14.94 6.19 3.28
CA ALA A 53 -15.93 5.50 4.09
C ALA A 53 -17.31 6.10 3.77
N PRO A 54 -18.37 5.30 3.58
CA PRO A 54 -19.67 5.82 3.17
C PRO A 54 -20.27 6.85 4.15
N ASP A 55 -19.75 6.91 5.39
CA ASP A 55 -20.14 7.88 6.42
C ASP A 55 -19.37 9.23 6.35
N VAL A 56 -18.31 9.34 5.55
CA VAL A 56 -17.59 10.61 5.37
C VAL A 56 -18.19 11.40 4.21
N SER A 57 -19.20 12.22 4.50
CA SER A 57 -19.64 13.24 3.55
C SER A 57 -18.44 14.15 3.23
N PRO A 58 -18.06 14.34 1.94
CA PRO A 58 -16.96 15.24 1.60
C PRO A 58 -17.41 16.65 1.96
N TYR A 59 -16.90 17.16 3.09
CA TYR A 59 -17.16 18.53 3.53
C TYR A 59 -16.76 19.50 2.41
N LYS A 60 -17.75 20.04 1.72
CA LYS A 60 -17.60 21.06 0.70
C LYS A 60 -17.66 22.41 1.43
N PRO A 61 -16.55 23.14 1.63
CA PRO A 61 -16.66 24.47 2.19
C PRO A 61 -17.39 25.33 1.15
N SER A 62 -18.62 25.73 1.48
CA SER A 62 -19.30 26.77 0.74
C SER A 62 -18.51 28.06 0.94
N GLY A 63 -17.82 28.50 -0.11
CA GLY A 63 -17.35 29.87 -0.21
C GLY A 63 -18.54 30.83 -0.24
N SER A 64 -18.28 32.03 0.29
CA SER A 64 -19.17 33.16 0.57
C SER A 64 -20.12 33.59 -0.54
#